data_AF-A0A1I7WUG2-F1
#
_entry.id   AF-A0A1I7WUG2-F1
#
_cell.length_a   1.000
_cell.length_b   1.000
_cell.length_c   1.000
_cell.angle_alpha   90.00
_cell.angle_beta   90.00
_cell.angle_gamma   90.00
#
_symmetry.space_group_name_H-M   'P 1'
#
loop_
_entity.id
_entity.type
_entity.pdbx_description
1 polymer ?
#
loop_
_entity_poly.entity_id
_entity_poly.type
_entity_poly.pdbx_seq_one_letter_code
_entity_poly.pdbx_strand_id
1 'polypeptide(L)'
;MCIITTLNWGLRNGGGIGDVLRSVGPDMTTILQIFHSRKISYLLVQKFFFFRNILWGINREVYVVSTIQTVILYKAISFQEELFYYRIIYDLSFFVVLIVIVLNLIFGVIIDTFGDLRTEKNDKEDVLKNSCFICGLERGKFDNRTVTFEDHQEIEHNLWHYLYFIVWLQIKDETEFTGPESYVAQCIKERNLDWFPRMQAISLQEGEGEVDQPEIVAIKEQLRHQSQSIRELTATIEDLRQFIMELRA
;
A
#
# COMPACT_ATOMS: atom_id res chain seq x y z
N MET A 1 43.92 10.75 -21.05
CA MET A 1 42.78 10.09 -20.39
C MET A 1 41.54 10.92 -20.66
N CYS A 2 40.46 10.31 -21.15
CA CYS A 2 39.22 11.02 -21.47
C CYS A 2 38.43 11.29 -20.19
N ILE A 3 37.71 12.42 -20.12
CA ILE A 3 36.93 12.81 -18.93
C ILE A 3 35.95 11.71 -18.48
N ILE A 4 35.36 10.98 -19.42
CA ILE A 4 34.44 9.87 -19.18
C ILE A 4 35.15 8.69 -18.50
N THR A 5 36.40 8.39 -18.88
CA THR A 5 37.17 7.29 -18.26
C THR A 5 37.58 7.61 -16.82
N THR A 6 37.95 8.86 -16.55
CA THR A 6 38.29 9.33 -15.20
C THR A 6 37.05 9.36 -14.30
N LEU A 7 35.90 9.77 -14.86
CA LEU A 7 34.60 9.76 -14.18
C LEU A 7 34.18 8.33 -13.79
N ASN A 8 34.22 7.39 -14.73
CA ASN A 8 33.83 6.00 -14.51
C ASN A 8 34.72 5.35 -13.43
N TRP A 9 36.03 5.58 -13.47
CA TRP A 9 36.95 5.07 -12.45
C TRP A 9 36.70 5.72 -11.07
N GLY A 10 36.46 7.04 -11.02
CA GLY A 10 36.15 7.77 -9.79
C GLY A 10 34.81 7.36 -9.14
N LEU A 11 33.76 7.12 -9.95
CA LEU A 11 32.45 6.65 -9.48
C LEU A 11 32.53 5.23 -8.87
N ARG A 12 33.27 4.32 -9.52
CA ARG A 12 33.42 2.92 -9.05
C ARG A 12 34.24 2.80 -7.77
N ASN A 13 35.22 3.68 -7.58
CA ASN A 13 36.06 3.68 -6.38
C ASN A 13 35.44 4.46 -5.21
N GLY A 14 34.31 5.15 -5.42
CA GLY A 14 33.54 5.83 -4.37
C GLY A 14 34.18 7.10 -3.78
N GLY A 15 35.44 7.42 -4.12
CA GLY A 15 36.19 8.59 -3.62
C GLY A 15 36.10 9.85 -4.50
N GLY A 16 35.44 9.78 -5.65
CA GLY A 16 35.34 10.90 -6.60
C GLY A 16 36.54 11.02 -7.55
N ILE A 17 36.60 12.11 -8.30
CA ILE A 17 37.60 12.29 -9.38
C ILE A 17 38.98 12.74 -8.87
N GLY A 18 39.04 13.33 -7.67
CA GLY A 18 40.25 13.85 -7.05
C GLY A 18 41.33 12.79 -6.78
N ASP A 19 40.92 11.55 -6.51
CA ASP A 19 41.83 10.42 -6.26
C ASP A 19 42.50 9.87 -7.53
N VAL A 20 41.89 10.13 -8.71
CA VAL A 20 42.42 9.71 -10.03
C VAL A 20 43.38 10.75 -10.59
N LEU A 21 43.16 12.02 -10.25
CA LEU A 21 43.92 13.15 -10.76
C LEU A 21 45.19 13.33 -9.93
N ARG A 22 46.31 13.65 -10.61
CA ARG A 22 47.64 13.80 -9.99
C ARG A 22 47.57 14.65 -8.71
N SER A 23 48.07 14.12 -7.60
CA SER A 23 48.13 14.84 -6.32
C SER A 23 48.92 16.15 -6.47
N VAL A 24 48.36 17.24 -5.96
CA VAL A 24 49.03 18.55 -5.90
C VAL A 24 49.63 18.67 -4.51
N GLY A 25 50.79 18.05 -4.30
CA GLY A 25 51.54 18.10 -3.04
C GLY A 25 53.01 17.76 -3.30
N PRO A 26 53.94 18.22 -2.45
CA PRO A 26 55.36 17.94 -2.65
C PRO A 26 55.63 16.44 -2.47
N ASP A 27 56.56 15.91 -3.27
CA ASP A 27 56.96 14.50 -3.23
C ASP A 27 57.48 14.12 -1.83
N MET A 28 57.15 12.92 -1.37
CA MET A 28 57.45 12.41 -0.03
C MET A 28 58.96 12.38 0.28
N THR A 29 59.78 12.35 -0.76
CA THR A 29 61.24 12.49 -0.72
C THR A 29 61.71 13.88 -0.24
N THR A 30 60.97 14.94 -0.57
CA THR A 30 61.28 16.33 -0.19
C THR A 30 60.93 16.58 1.28
N ILE A 31 59.86 15.93 1.78
CA ILE A 31 59.42 16.01 3.17
C ILE A 31 60.46 15.36 4.11
N LEU A 32 61.03 14.21 3.72
CA LEU A 32 62.07 13.54 4.51
C LEU A 32 63.38 14.34 4.61
N GLN A 33 63.75 15.11 3.57
CA GLN A 33 64.96 15.95 3.61
C GLN A 33 64.83 17.16 4.54
N ILE A 34 63.63 17.74 4.69
CA ILE A 34 63.39 18.87 5.60
C ILE A 34 63.43 18.41 7.06
N PHE A 35 62.97 17.19 7.36
CA PHE A 35 63.03 16.62 8.72
C PHE A 35 64.45 16.28 9.18
N HIS A 36 65.38 15.94 8.27
CA HIS A 36 66.76 15.61 8.65
C HIS A 36 67.60 16.86 9.03
N SER A 37 67.22 18.06 8.57
CA SER A 37 68.02 19.29 8.75
C SER A 37 67.77 20.02 10.08
N ARG A 38 66.64 19.79 10.75
CA ARG A 38 66.31 20.48 12.00
C ARG A 38 66.16 19.50 13.15
N LYS A 39 67.20 19.39 13.99
CA LYS A 39 67.16 18.80 15.34
C LYS A 39 66.20 19.59 16.26
N ILE A 40 64.90 19.55 15.99
CA ILE A 40 63.88 20.18 16.83
C ILE A 40 63.14 19.07 17.60
N SER A 41 63.71 18.82 18.78
CA SER A 41 63.08 18.28 19.99
C SER A 41 62.14 17.07 19.88
N TYR A 42 62.76 15.87 19.87
CA TYR A 42 62.17 14.61 20.33
C TYR A 42 61.55 14.66 21.75
N LEU A 43 61.86 15.69 22.54
CA LEU A 43 61.39 15.89 23.92
C LEU A 43 59.91 16.28 24.07
N LEU A 44 59.28 16.86 23.05
CA LEU A 44 57.86 17.23 23.11
C LEU A 44 56.93 16.04 22.83
N VAL A 45 57.39 15.05 22.06
CA VAL A 45 56.60 13.88 21.68
C VAL A 45 56.56 12.83 22.80
N GLN A 46 57.62 12.69 23.61
CA GLN A 46 57.65 11.70 24.70
C GLN A 46 56.76 12.06 25.90
N LYS A 47 56.62 13.34 26.26
CA LYS A 47 55.78 13.74 27.41
C LYS A 47 54.28 13.56 27.18
N PHE A 48 53.82 13.48 25.92
CA PHE A 48 52.40 13.30 25.60
C PHE A 48 51.96 11.82 25.63
N PHE A 49 52.90 10.87 25.52
CA PHE A 49 52.58 9.44 25.55
C PHE A 49 52.38 8.87 26.97
N PHE A 50 52.94 9.50 28.00
CA PHE A 50 52.86 8.99 29.38
C PHE A 50 51.47 9.16 30.02
N PHE A 51 50.68 10.12 29.57
CA PHE A 51 49.33 10.37 30.12
C PHE A 51 48.23 9.47 29.52
N ARG A 52 48.58 8.57 28.59
CA ARG A 52 47.61 7.77 27.82
C ARG A 52 47.11 6.49 28.51
N ASN A 53 47.63 6.15 29.70
CA ASN A 53 47.29 4.89 30.39
C ASN A 53 46.34 5.02 31.60
N ILE A 54 45.79 6.19 31.92
CA ILE A 54 44.97 6.38 33.15
C ILE A 54 43.50 6.75 32.90
N LEU A 55 43.11 7.17 31.68
CA LEU A 55 41.71 7.52 31.37
C LEU A 55 41.21 6.72 30.17
N TRP A 56 41.20 5.39 30.30
CA TRP A 56 40.46 4.51 29.39
C TRP A 56 38.99 4.50 29.81
N GLY A 57 38.21 5.38 29.19
CA GLY A 57 36.77 5.40 29.35
C GLY A 57 36.20 6.74 28.92
N ILE A 58 35.35 6.68 27.89
CA ILE A 58 34.38 7.71 27.47
C ILE A 58 34.80 8.55 26.23
N ASN A 59 34.01 8.32 25.16
CA ASN A 59 33.70 9.13 23.98
C ASN A 59 34.62 9.18 22.74
N ARG A 60 33.98 8.85 21.62
CA ARG A 60 34.45 8.75 20.22
C ARG A 60 34.56 10.09 19.50
N GLU A 61 34.57 11.22 20.22
CA GLU A 61 34.61 12.57 19.63
C GLU A 61 36.01 13.21 19.62
N VAL A 62 36.98 12.65 20.34
CA VAL A 62 38.33 13.25 20.46
C VAL A 62 39.25 12.90 19.27
N TYR A 63 38.91 11.87 18.47
CA TYR A 63 39.72 11.44 17.32
C TYR A 63 39.62 12.36 16.09
N VAL A 64 38.51 13.08 15.94
CA VAL A 64 38.25 13.92 14.75
C VAL A 64 39.00 15.26 14.87
N VAL A 65 39.11 15.83 16.06
CA VAL A 65 39.75 17.15 16.25
C VAL A 65 41.28 17.07 16.18
N SER A 66 41.89 15.98 16.66
CA SER A 66 43.35 15.77 16.63
C SER A 66 43.91 15.51 15.21
N THR A 67 43.13 14.85 14.36
CA THR A 67 43.48 14.61 12.95
C THR A 67 43.26 15.85 12.09
N ILE A 68 42.24 16.66 12.38
CA ILE A 68 42.00 17.92 11.66
C ILE A 68 43.10 18.97 11.98
N GLN A 69 43.56 19.08 13.23
CA GLN A 69 44.62 20.02 13.60
C GLN A 69 45.97 19.71 12.94
N THR A 70 46.30 18.43 12.76
CA THR A 70 47.54 18.00 12.09
C THR A 70 47.43 18.13 10.57
N VAL A 71 46.28 17.84 9.97
CA VAL A 71 46.06 18.06 8.52
C VAL A 71 46.10 19.55 8.14
N ILE A 72 45.55 20.44 8.98
CA ILE A 72 45.55 21.89 8.71
C ILE A 72 46.95 22.51 8.85
N LEU A 73 47.78 22.05 9.81
CA LEU A 73 49.14 22.56 9.98
C LEU A 73 50.10 22.07 8.87
N TYR A 74 49.93 20.84 8.39
CA TYR A 74 50.73 20.29 7.29
C TYR A 74 50.38 20.89 5.92
N LYS A 75 49.13 21.34 5.73
CA LYS A 75 48.65 21.90 4.46
C LYS A 75 48.96 23.39 4.28
N ALA A 76 49.49 24.06 5.31
CA ALA A 76 49.86 25.48 5.28
C ALA A 76 51.28 25.76 4.70
N ILE A 77 52.12 24.73 4.48
CA ILE A 77 53.53 24.87 4.04
C ILE A 77 53.72 24.37 2.58
N SER A 78 52.77 24.66 1.68
CA SER A 78 52.98 24.46 0.24
C SER A 78 52.23 25.51 -0.56
N PHE A 79 52.72 26.75 -0.50
CA PHE A 79 52.19 27.86 -1.29
C PHE A 79 52.97 27.98 -2.59
N GLN A 80 52.55 27.25 -3.63
CA GLN A 80 52.83 27.63 -5.01
C GLN A 80 51.96 26.85 -6.00
N GLU A 81 50.67 27.20 -6.11
CA GLU A 81 49.86 27.21 -7.36
C GLU A 81 48.55 27.95 -7.05
N GLU A 82 48.25 29.08 -7.72
CA GLU A 82 47.01 29.85 -7.51
C GLU A 82 45.72 29.06 -7.81
N LEU A 83 45.85 27.91 -8.49
CA LEU A 83 44.75 27.03 -8.87
C LEU A 83 44.42 25.95 -7.82
N PHE A 84 45.20 25.84 -6.74
CA PHE A 84 45.03 24.79 -5.73
C PHE A 84 43.68 24.87 -5.02
N TYR A 85 43.26 26.08 -4.64
CA TYR A 85 41.98 26.29 -3.93
C TYR A 85 40.78 25.96 -4.83
N TYR A 86 40.80 26.43 -6.08
CA TYR A 86 39.77 26.14 -7.07
C TYR A 86 39.64 24.64 -7.36
N ARG A 87 40.77 23.92 -7.39
CA ARG A 87 40.77 22.46 -7.59
C ARG A 87 40.15 21.69 -6.42
N ILE A 88 40.44 22.09 -5.18
CA ILE A 88 39.83 21.46 -3.99
C ILE A 88 38.31 21.66 -3.98
N ILE A 89 37.84 22.87 -4.29
CA ILE A 89 36.40 23.15 -4.37
C ILE A 89 35.75 22.35 -5.51
N TYR A 90 36.42 22.25 -6.65
CA TYR A 90 35.94 21.44 -7.76
C TYR A 90 35.80 19.96 -7.36
N ASP A 91 36.83 19.36 -6.76
CA ASP A 91 36.79 17.95 -6.34
C ASP A 91 35.74 17.70 -5.24
N LEU A 92 35.59 18.63 -4.27
CA LEU A 92 34.61 18.55 -3.19
C LEU A 92 33.16 18.70 -3.70
N SER A 93 32.90 19.71 -4.54
CA SER A 93 31.57 19.93 -5.10
C SER A 93 31.15 18.78 -6.01
N PHE A 94 32.08 18.25 -6.80
CA PHE A 94 31.87 17.08 -7.64
C PHE A 94 31.52 15.84 -6.80
N PHE A 95 32.25 15.59 -5.70
CA PHE A 95 31.97 14.48 -4.80
C PHE A 95 30.57 14.60 -4.16
N VAL A 96 30.21 15.79 -3.65
CA VAL A 96 28.89 16.00 -3.03
C VAL A 96 27.76 15.86 -4.06
N VAL A 97 27.88 16.48 -5.23
CA VAL A 97 26.80 16.47 -6.22
C VAL A 97 26.65 15.09 -6.88
N LEU A 98 27.73 14.49 -7.38
CA LEU A 98 27.62 13.27 -8.18
C LEU A 98 27.66 11.99 -7.35
N ILE A 99 28.39 11.94 -6.25
CA ILE A 99 28.40 10.74 -5.40
C ILE A 99 27.27 10.82 -4.38
N VAL A 100 27.19 11.90 -3.60
CA VAL A 100 26.23 11.94 -2.49
C VAL A 100 24.80 12.19 -2.97
N ILE A 101 24.57 13.17 -3.84
CA ILE A 101 23.19 13.49 -4.27
C ILE A 101 22.68 12.50 -5.32
N VAL A 102 23.39 12.31 -6.44
CA VAL A 102 22.88 11.49 -7.55
C VAL A 102 22.74 10.01 -7.17
N LEU A 103 23.71 9.41 -6.47
CA LEU A 103 23.63 8.00 -6.10
C LEU A 103 22.48 7.75 -5.11
N ASN A 104 22.31 8.63 -4.11
CA ASN A 104 21.21 8.52 -3.15
C ASN A 104 19.86 8.86 -3.79
N LEU A 105 19.80 9.74 -4.79
CA LEU A 105 18.57 10.00 -5.55
C LEU A 105 18.16 8.77 -6.36
N ILE A 106 19.09 8.10 -7.04
CA ILE A 106 18.81 6.86 -7.78
C ILE A 106 18.29 5.79 -6.82
N PHE A 107 18.96 5.59 -5.68
CA PHE A 107 18.46 4.68 -4.66
C PHE A 107 17.10 5.10 -4.12
N GLY A 108 16.87 6.40 -3.92
CA GLY A 108 15.57 6.94 -3.53
C GLY A 108 14.45 6.55 -4.49
N VAL A 109 14.64 6.76 -5.79
CA VAL A 109 13.66 6.37 -6.83
C VAL A 109 13.44 4.85 -6.85
N ILE A 110 14.50 4.06 -6.72
CA ILE A 110 14.38 2.60 -6.68
C ILE A 110 13.55 2.17 -5.46
N ILE A 111 13.83 2.70 -4.27
CA ILE A 111 13.09 2.36 -3.05
C ILE A 111 11.63 2.81 -3.14
N ASP A 112 11.38 3.98 -3.72
CA ASP A 112 10.03 4.52 -3.94
C ASP A 112 9.22 3.60 -4.86
N THR A 113 9.76 3.27 -6.03
CA THR A 113 9.10 2.34 -6.98
C THR A 113 8.87 0.95 -6.39
N PHE A 114 9.80 0.41 -5.59
CA PHE A 114 9.57 -0.85 -4.87
C PHE A 114 8.51 -0.71 -3.77
N GLY A 115 8.41 0.46 -3.15
CA GLY A 115 7.34 0.82 -2.22
C GLY A 115 5.98 0.77 -2.91
N ASP A 116 5.85 1.42 -4.07
CA ASP A 116 4.62 1.44 -4.86
C ASP A 116 4.18 0.05 -5.29
N LEU A 117 5.10 -0.76 -5.84
CA LEU A 117 4.81 -2.14 -6.24
C LEU A 117 4.32 -3.00 -5.07
N ARG A 118 4.80 -2.74 -3.85
CA ARG A 118 4.34 -3.43 -2.65
C ARG A 118 2.93 -3.01 -2.28
N THR A 119 2.65 -1.70 -2.28
CA THR A 119 1.32 -1.16 -1.98
C THR A 119 0.30 -1.70 -2.99
N GLU A 120 0.60 -1.63 -4.30
CA GLU A 120 -0.29 -2.15 -5.34
C GLU A 120 -0.56 -3.65 -5.17
N LYS A 121 0.46 -4.45 -4.83
CA LYS A 121 0.27 -5.88 -4.54
C LYS A 121 -0.64 -6.09 -3.32
N ASN A 122 -0.40 -5.36 -2.24
CA ASN A 122 -1.20 -5.48 -1.02
C ASN A 122 -2.64 -5.07 -1.28
N ASP A 123 -2.88 -3.97 -1.99
CA ASP A 123 -4.22 -3.49 -2.34
C ASP A 123 -4.98 -4.52 -3.17
N LYS A 124 -4.33 -5.16 -4.14
CA LYS A 124 -4.93 -6.26 -4.93
C LYS A 124 -5.29 -7.46 -4.07
N GLU A 125 -4.41 -7.85 -3.15
CA GLU A 125 -4.67 -8.96 -2.23
C GLU A 125 -5.82 -8.63 -1.25
N ASP A 126 -5.91 -7.38 -0.80
CA ASP A 126 -6.98 -6.91 0.09
C ASP A 126 -8.33 -6.90 -0.62
N VAL A 127 -8.40 -6.40 -1.86
CA VAL A 127 -9.63 -6.45 -2.66
C VAL A 127 -10.08 -7.90 -2.89
N LEU A 128 -9.15 -8.80 -3.20
CA LEU A 128 -9.47 -10.22 -3.43
C LEU A 128 -10.01 -10.92 -2.16
N LYS A 129 -9.50 -10.55 -0.98
CA LYS A 129 -9.92 -11.13 0.30
C LYS A 129 -11.22 -10.53 0.83
N ASN A 130 -11.44 -9.24 0.59
CA ASN A 130 -12.53 -8.49 1.19
C ASN A 130 -13.70 -8.21 0.25
N SER A 131 -13.61 -8.56 -1.04
CA SER A 131 -14.69 -8.41 -2.01
C SER A 131 -14.92 -9.71 -2.77
N CYS A 132 -16.19 -10.06 -3.02
CA CYS A 132 -16.53 -11.22 -3.82
C CYS A 132 -16.23 -10.98 -5.31
N PHE A 133 -15.50 -11.89 -5.94
CA PHE A 133 -15.09 -11.77 -7.35
C PHE A 133 -16.27 -11.70 -8.34
N ILE A 134 -17.38 -12.39 -8.05
CA ILE A 134 -18.53 -12.47 -8.97
C ILE A 134 -19.44 -11.26 -8.83
N CYS A 135 -19.90 -10.95 -7.61
CA CYS A 135 -20.89 -9.89 -7.38
C CYS A 135 -20.32 -8.55 -6.92
N GLY A 136 -19.06 -8.49 -6.50
CA GLY A 136 -18.41 -7.27 -6.01
C GLY A 136 -18.82 -6.83 -4.60
N LEU A 137 -19.60 -7.63 -3.87
CA LEU A 137 -19.99 -7.30 -2.49
C LEU A 137 -18.81 -7.42 -1.53
N GLU A 138 -18.71 -6.44 -0.63
CA GLU A 138 -17.70 -6.42 0.43
C GLU A 138 -18.04 -7.39 1.57
N ARG A 139 -17.01 -7.96 2.19
CA ARG A 139 -17.08 -8.89 3.32
C ARG A 139 -17.93 -8.35 4.48
N GLY A 140 -17.82 -7.05 4.76
CA GLY A 140 -18.58 -6.39 5.82
C GLY A 140 -20.10 -6.42 5.66
N LYS A 141 -20.64 -6.72 4.47
CA LYS A 141 -22.10 -6.89 4.26
C LYS A 141 -22.66 -8.17 4.87
N PHE A 142 -21.80 -9.14 5.18
CA PHE A 142 -22.18 -10.46 5.68
C PHE A 142 -21.98 -10.62 7.20
N ASP A 143 -21.27 -9.71 7.87
CA ASP A 143 -20.88 -9.81 9.29
C ASP A 143 -22.06 -9.95 10.28
N ASN A 144 -23.27 -9.57 9.89
CA ASN A 144 -24.49 -9.65 10.71
C ASN A 144 -25.57 -10.56 10.08
N ARG A 145 -25.18 -11.43 9.15
CA ARG A 145 -26.10 -12.33 8.44
C ARG A 145 -25.89 -13.76 8.89
N THR A 146 -26.85 -14.61 8.55
CA THR A 146 -26.79 -16.05 8.84
C THR A 146 -25.76 -16.78 7.96
N VAL A 147 -25.50 -16.25 6.77
CA VAL A 147 -24.54 -16.79 5.80
C VAL A 147 -23.22 -16.02 5.95
N THR A 148 -22.12 -16.75 6.10
CA THR A 148 -20.78 -16.16 6.18
C THR A 148 -20.28 -15.74 4.79
N PHE A 149 -19.29 -14.85 4.75
CA PHE A 149 -18.68 -14.45 3.47
C PHE A 149 -17.98 -15.61 2.77
N GLU A 150 -17.35 -16.50 3.55
CA GLU A 150 -16.70 -17.70 3.05
C GLU A 150 -17.72 -18.67 2.43
N ASP A 151 -18.86 -18.91 3.09
CA ASP A 151 -19.95 -19.73 2.54
C ASP A 151 -20.53 -19.12 1.26
N HIS A 152 -20.67 -17.79 1.23
CA HIS A 152 -21.11 -17.06 0.04
C HIS A 152 -20.16 -17.26 -1.14
N GLN A 153 -18.83 -17.25 -0.93
CA GLN A 153 -17.86 -17.50 -2.00
C GLN A 153 -17.78 -18.97 -2.43
N GLU A 154 -17.89 -19.91 -1.50
CA GLU A 154 -17.71 -21.33 -1.79
C GLU A 154 -18.97 -22.01 -2.37
N ILE A 155 -20.16 -21.59 -1.94
CA ILE A 155 -21.43 -22.24 -2.28
C ILE A 155 -22.23 -21.40 -3.28
N GLU A 156 -22.47 -20.12 -2.99
CA GLU A 156 -23.31 -19.26 -3.84
C GLU A 156 -22.54 -18.77 -5.07
N HIS A 157 -21.36 -18.17 -4.87
CA HIS A 157 -20.56 -17.48 -5.89
C HIS A 157 -19.21 -18.16 -6.15
N ASN A 158 -19.24 -19.48 -6.29
CA ASN A 158 -18.04 -20.24 -6.62
C ASN A 158 -17.61 -20.02 -8.08
N LEU A 159 -16.40 -19.49 -8.29
CA LEU A 159 -15.85 -19.22 -9.61
C LEU A 159 -15.88 -20.43 -10.55
N TRP A 160 -15.59 -21.62 -10.03
CA TRP A 160 -15.51 -22.84 -10.85
C TRP A 160 -16.88 -23.30 -11.32
N HIS A 161 -17.94 -23.12 -10.51
CA HIS A 161 -19.29 -23.45 -10.93
C HIS A 161 -19.73 -22.62 -12.15
N TYR A 162 -19.37 -21.33 -12.21
CA TYR A 162 -19.61 -20.50 -13.39
C TYR A 162 -18.84 -21.00 -14.61
N LEU A 163 -17.55 -21.35 -14.45
CA LEU A 163 -16.75 -21.88 -15.56
C LEU A 163 -17.30 -23.23 -16.07
N TYR A 164 -17.65 -24.13 -15.18
CA TYR A 164 -18.25 -25.42 -15.54
C TYR A 164 -19.58 -25.23 -16.26
N PHE A 165 -20.42 -24.29 -15.82
CA PHE A 165 -21.68 -23.98 -16.49
C PHE A 165 -21.47 -23.45 -17.91
N ILE A 166 -20.49 -22.57 -18.12
CA ILE A 166 -20.16 -22.06 -19.47
C ILE A 166 -19.70 -23.20 -20.38
N VAL A 167 -18.80 -24.07 -19.91
CA VAL A 167 -18.33 -25.24 -20.68
C VAL A 167 -19.46 -26.23 -20.94
N TRP A 168 -20.34 -26.43 -19.95
CA TRP A 168 -21.53 -27.28 -20.07
C TRP A 168 -22.45 -26.83 -21.20
N LEU A 169 -22.75 -25.52 -21.28
CA LEU A 169 -23.54 -24.94 -22.36
C LEU A 169 -22.92 -25.11 -23.75
N GLN A 170 -21.60 -25.29 -23.85
CA GLN A 170 -20.92 -25.52 -25.13
C GLN A 170 -21.01 -26.97 -25.61
N ILE A 171 -21.19 -27.93 -24.70
CA ILE A 171 -21.19 -29.37 -25.00
C ILE A 171 -22.63 -29.89 -25.15
N LYS A 172 -23.56 -29.35 -24.37
CA LYS A 172 -24.97 -29.76 -24.38
C LYS A 172 -25.67 -29.29 -25.66
N ASP A 173 -26.61 -30.09 -26.16
CA ASP A 173 -27.40 -29.76 -27.35
C ASP A 173 -28.38 -28.59 -27.06
N GLU A 174 -28.45 -27.63 -27.98
CA GLU A 174 -29.27 -26.42 -27.82
C GLU A 174 -30.77 -26.73 -27.66
N THR A 175 -31.26 -27.85 -28.22
CA THR A 175 -32.66 -28.26 -28.11
C THR A 175 -33.05 -28.78 -26.73
N GLU A 176 -32.05 -29.16 -25.91
CA GLU A 176 -32.24 -29.65 -24.54
C GLU A 176 -32.01 -28.56 -23.48
N PHE A 177 -31.77 -27.32 -23.91
CA PHE A 177 -31.61 -26.21 -22.98
C PHE A 177 -32.92 -25.92 -22.24
N THR A 178 -32.80 -25.75 -20.93
CA THR A 178 -33.84 -25.19 -20.08
C THR A 178 -33.99 -23.69 -20.36
N GLY A 179 -35.09 -23.08 -19.90
CA GLY A 179 -35.33 -21.63 -20.10
C GLY A 179 -34.15 -20.74 -19.67
N PRO A 180 -33.61 -20.90 -18.44
CA PRO A 180 -32.44 -20.14 -18.00
C PRO A 180 -31.17 -20.45 -18.78
N GLU A 181 -30.93 -21.72 -19.14
CA GLU A 181 -29.77 -22.11 -19.97
C GLU A 181 -29.82 -21.42 -21.34
N SER A 182 -30.98 -21.41 -22.00
CA SER A 182 -31.19 -20.72 -23.27
C SER A 182 -30.94 -19.21 -23.17
N TYR A 183 -31.41 -18.59 -22.08
CA TYR A 183 -31.17 -17.17 -21.82
C TYR A 183 -29.67 -16.88 -21.68
N VAL A 184 -28.95 -17.65 -20.85
CA VAL A 184 -27.51 -17.44 -20.65
C VAL A 184 -26.73 -17.76 -21.93
N ALA A 185 -27.10 -18.80 -22.67
CA ALA A 185 -26.49 -19.12 -23.96
C ALA A 185 -26.64 -17.97 -24.96
N GLN A 186 -27.80 -17.33 -25.01
CA GLN A 186 -28.02 -16.12 -25.82
C GLN A 186 -27.16 -14.96 -25.34
N CYS A 187 -27.10 -14.67 -24.04
CA CYS A 187 -26.22 -13.63 -23.49
C CYS A 187 -24.75 -13.86 -23.86
N ILE A 188 -24.27 -15.11 -23.77
CA ILE A 188 -22.89 -15.46 -24.16
C ILE A 188 -22.66 -15.22 -25.65
N LYS A 189 -23.62 -15.61 -26.52
CA LYS A 189 -23.56 -15.40 -27.97
C LYS A 189 -23.53 -13.92 -28.34
N GLU A 190 -24.28 -13.10 -27.61
CA GLU A 190 -24.35 -11.64 -27.77
C GLU A 190 -23.21 -10.90 -27.06
N ARG A 191 -22.33 -11.61 -26.33
CA ARG A 191 -21.30 -11.04 -25.45
C ARG A 191 -21.87 -10.08 -24.39
N ASN A 192 -23.09 -10.34 -23.95
CA ASN A 192 -23.71 -9.64 -22.84
C ASN A 192 -23.33 -10.30 -21.50
N LEU A 193 -22.82 -9.49 -20.56
CA LEU A 193 -22.42 -9.91 -19.21
C LEU A 193 -23.49 -9.66 -18.14
N ASP A 194 -24.69 -9.21 -18.54
CA ASP A 194 -25.79 -8.86 -17.63
C ASP A 194 -26.38 -10.03 -16.84
N TRP A 195 -26.10 -11.27 -17.24
CA TRP A 195 -26.53 -12.45 -16.52
C TRP A 195 -25.71 -12.73 -15.25
N PHE A 196 -24.53 -12.10 -15.09
CA PHE A 196 -23.77 -12.15 -13.83
C PHE A 196 -24.42 -11.23 -12.78
N PRO A 197 -24.54 -11.69 -11.51
CA PRO A 197 -25.09 -10.85 -10.46
C PRO A 197 -24.15 -9.67 -10.17
N ARG A 198 -24.71 -8.46 -10.02
CA ARG A 198 -23.95 -7.25 -9.70
C ARG A 198 -24.45 -6.63 -8.42
N MET A 199 -23.59 -6.49 -7.42
CA MET A 199 -23.91 -5.91 -6.11
C MET A 199 -25.09 -6.60 -5.40
N GLN A 200 -25.34 -7.87 -5.71
CA GLN A 200 -26.49 -8.64 -5.22
C GLN A 200 -26.06 -10.06 -4.86
N ALA A 201 -26.72 -10.64 -3.87
CA ALA A 201 -26.54 -12.03 -3.43
C ALA A 201 -27.88 -12.55 -2.90
N ILE A 202 -28.14 -13.85 -3.07
CA ILE A 202 -29.38 -14.50 -2.63
C ILE A 202 -29.51 -14.40 -1.10
N SER A 203 -28.41 -14.64 -0.39
CA SER A 203 -28.31 -14.49 1.07
C SER A 203 -28.58 -13.07 1.60
N LEU A 204 -28.46 -12.04 0.76
CA LEU A 204 -28.70 -10.63 1.11
C LEU A 204 -30.05 -10.11 0.61
N GLN A 205 -30.86 -10.93 -0.07
CA GLN A 205 -32.25 -10.59 -0.36
C GLN A 205 -33.04 -10.64 0.95
N GLU A 206 -32.92 -9.58 1.75
CA GLU A 206 -33.89 -9.28 2.79
C GLU A 206 -35.25 -9.21 2.12
N GLY A 207 -36.16 -10.04 2.61
CA GLY A 207 -37.38 -10.38 1.90
C GLY A 207 -38.06 -9.17 1.28
N GLU A 208 -38.29 -9.26 -0.03
CA GLU A 208 -39.37 -8.55 -0.70
C GLU A 208 -40.74 -8.79 -0.01
N GLY A 209 -40.82 -9.64 1.03
CA GLY A 209 -41.94 -9.77 1.96
C GLY A 209 -42.16 -8.62 2.96
N GLU A 210 -41.26 -7.62 3.10
CA GLU A 210 -41.58 -6.41 3.89
C GLU A 210 -42.18 -5.27 3.05
N VAL A 211 -42.00 -5.27 1.74
CA VAL A 211 -42.59 -4.25 0.85
C VAL A 211 -44.06 -4.58 0.50
N ASP A 212 -44.51 -5.82 0.74
CA ASP A 212 -45.91 -6.26 0.56
C ASP A 212 -46.82 -6.09 1.81
N GLN A 213 -46.36 -5.34 2.83
CA GLN A 213 -47.22 -5.00 3.96
C GLN A 213 -48.40 -4.02 3.70
N PRO A 214 -48.55 -3.26 2.59
CA PRO A 214 -49.75 -2.42 2.44
C PRO A 214 -51.02 -3.27 2.32
N GLU A 215 -50.96 -4.45 1.71
CA GLU A 215 -52.13 -5.32 1.55
C GLU A 215 -52.58 -5.95 2.89
N ILE A 216 -51.64 -6.40 3.71
CA ILE A 216 -51.95 -6.98 5.03
C ILE A 216 -52.53 -5.91 5.97
N VAL A 217 -52.03 -4.68 5.91
CA VAL A 217 -52.58 -3.55 6.67
C VAL A 217 -53.98 -3.18 6.17
N ALA A 218 -54.19 -3.16 4.84
CA ALA A 218 -55.51 -2.90 4.25
C ALA A 218 -56.55 -3.98 4.60
N ILE A 219 -56.16 -5.26 4.56
CA ILE A 219 -57.03 -6.39 4.92
C ILE A 219 -57.38 -6.36 6.41
N LYS A 220 -56.43 -6.00 7.29
CA LYS A 220 -56.71 -5.83 8.73
C LYS A 220 -57.72 -4.71 8.99
N GLU A 221 -57.64 -3.60 8.27
CA GLU A 221 -58.61 -2.50 8.42
C GLU A 221 -60.00 -2.90 7.89
N GLN A 222 -60.08 -3.61 6.76
CA GLN A 222 -61.36 -4.15 6.26
C GLN A 222 -62.00 -5.12 7.26
N LEU A 223 -61.22 -6.01 7.88
CA LEU A 223 -61.71 -6.94 8.90
C LEU A 223 -62.25 -6.20 10.14
N ARG A 224 -61.59 -5.09 10.52
CA ARG A 224 -62.01 -4.24 11.63
C ARG A 224 -63.36 -3.57 11.34
N HIS A 225 -63.53 -3.03 10.13
CA HIS A 225 -64.81 -2.44 9.71
C HIS A 225 -65.93 -3.48 9.65
N GLN A 226 -65.67 -4.67 9.11
CA GLN A 226 -66.65 -5.76 9.08
C GLN A 226 -67.06 -6.21 10.48
N SER A 227 -66.09 -6.33 11.41
CA SER A 227 -66.38 -6.69 12.80
C SER A 227 -67.29 -5.66 13.48
N GLN A 228 -67.09 -4.37 13.19
CA GLN A 228 -67.93 -3.31 13.72
C GLN A 228 -69.36 -3.36 13.16
N SER A 229 -69.51 -3.52 11.85
CA SER A 229 -70.84 -3.66 11.23
C SER A 229 -71.60 -4.89 11.74
N ILE A 230 -70.92 -6.01 12.00
CA ILE A 230 -71.54 -7.20 12.61
C ILE A 230 -72.07 -6.90 14.01
N ARG A 231 -71.32 -6.14 14.83
CA ARG A 231 -71.76 -5.76 16.18
C ARG A 231 -72.99 -4.84 16.13
N GLU A 232 -72.99 -3.88 15.22
CA GLU A 232 -74.12 -2.96 15.03
C GLU A 232 -75.37 -3.70 14.57
N LEU A 233 -75.24 -4.60 13.58
CA LEU A 233 -76.36 -5.43 13.12
C LEU A 233 -76.90 -6.31 14.25
N THR A 234 -76.02 -6.91 15.05
CA THR A 234 -76.40 -7.75 16.20
C THR A 234 -77.19 -6.93 17.22
N ALA A 235 -76.79 -5.69 17.51
CA ALA A 235 -77.54 -4.80 18.40
C ALA A 235 -78.94 -4.50 17.84
N THR A 236 -79.05 -4.15 16.56
CA THR A 236 -80.37 -3.87 15.94
C THR A 236 -81.31 -5.07 15.94
N ILE A 237 -80.77 -6.29 15.80
CA ILE A 237 -81.55 -7.52 15.89
C ILE A 237 -82.10 -7.73 17.30
N GLU A 238 -81.31 -7.42 18.33
CA GLU A 238 -81.76 -7.55 19.72
C GLU A 238 -82.82 -6.49 20.07
N ASP A 239 -82.65 -5.25 19.61
CA ASP A 239 -83.65 -4.18 19.78
C ASP A 239 -84.97 -4.53 19.08
N LEU A 240 -84.92 -5.05 17.85
CA LEU A 240 -86.10 -5.52 17.12
C LEU A 240 -86.76 -6.70 17.82
N ARG A 241 -85.97 -7.62 18.38
CA ARG A 241 -86.49 -8.75 19.15
C ARG A 241 -87.24 -8.26 20.39
N GLN A 242 -86.70 -7.28 21.11
CA GLN A 242 -87.34 -6.67 22.27
C GLN A 242 -88.65 -5.96 21.87
N PHE A 243 -88.64 -5.20 20.78
CA PHE A 243 -89.85 -4.54 20.26
C PHE A 243 -90.95 -5.53 19.87
N ILE A 244 -90.60 -6.64 19.22
CA ILE A 244 -91.55 -7.71 18.88
C ILE A 244 -92.09 -8.39 20.13
N MET A 245 -91.29 -8.56 21.18
CA MET A 245 -91.74 -9.10 22.47
C MET A 245 -92.73 -8.16 23.15
N GLU A 246 -92.49 -6.84 23.11
CA GLU A 246 -93.40 -5.83 23.65
C GLU A 246 -94.74 -5.76 22.90
N LEU A 247 -94.74 -5.95 21.57
CA LEU A 247 -95.98 -6.02 20.77
C LEU A 247 -96.79 -7.31 20.98
N ARG A 248 -96.20 -8.35 21.59
CA ARG A 248 -96.84 -9.65 21.84
C ARG A 248 -97.46 -9.77 23.24
N ALA A 249 -97.20 -8.81 24.12
CA ALA A 249 -97.79 -8.69 25.46
C ALA A 249 -99.09 -7.88 25.42
#